data_AF-A0A8T6UAN9-F1
#
_entry.id   AF-A0A8T6UAN9-F1
#
_cell.length_a   1.000
_cell.length_b   1.000
_cell.length_c   1.000
_cell.angle_alpha   90.00
_cell.angle_beta   90.00
_cell.angle_gamma   90.00
#
_symmetry.space_group_name_H-M   'P 1'
#
loop_
_entity.id
_entity.type
_entity.pdbx_description
1 polymer ?
#
loop_
_entity_poly.entity_id
_entity_poly.type
_entity_poly.pdbx_seq_one_letter_code
_entity_poly.pdbx_strand_id
1 'polypeptide(L)' 'MSQKRMFDVKCTDCGKSTTVPFNPTKGKPVYCKTCFPKHRINQRKKSDVTTRFDMKNAWAIRGDNWQGRKEVHHSIFHKT' A
#
# COMPACT_ATOMS: atom_id res chain seq x y z
N MET A 1 27.40 -6.39 -11.67
CA MET A 1 26.83 -6.91 -10.42
C MET A 1 27.16 -5.95 -9.29
N SER A 2 26.16 -5.31 -8.66
CA SER A 2 26.42 -4.39 -7.52
C SER A 2 26.48 -5.19 -6.21
N GLN A 3 27.62 -5.13 -5.51
CA GLN A 3 27.84 -5.84 -4.24
C GLN A 3 27.15 -5.07 -3.10
N LYS A 4 26.18 -5.69 -2.42
CA LYS A 4 25.56 -5.11 -1.22
C LYS A 4 26.49 -5.30 -0.03
N ARG A 5 26.85 -4.21 0.64
CA ARG A 5 27.56 -4.27 1.93
C ARG A 5 26.61 -4.73 3.03
N MET A 6 27.12 -5.59 3.90
CA MET A 6 26.42 -6.08 5.09
C MET A 6 26.83 -5.24 6.30
N PHE A 7 25.87 -4.89 7.16
CA PHE A 7 26.06 -4.04 8.34
C PHE A 7 25.60 -4.77 9.59
N ASP A 8 26.43 -4.78 10.62
CA ASP A 8 26.10 -5.37 11.92
C ASP A 8 25.35 -4.36 12.80
N VAL A 9 24.22 -4.80 13.33
CA VAL A 9 23.28 -3.97 14.09
C VAL A 9 22.65 -4.77 15.22
N LYS A 10 22.21 -4.08 16.27
CA LYS A 10 21.48 -4.68 17.38
C LYS A 10 19.98 -4.52 17.15
N CYS A 11 19.22 -5.61 17.30
CA CYS A 11 17.77 -5.58 17.21
C CYS A 11 17.18 -4.68 18.29
N THR A 12 16.30 -3.76 17.90
CA THR A 12 15.66 -2.81 18.81
C THR A 12 14.77 -3.49 19.86
N ASP A 13 14.14 -4.61 19.52
CA ASP A 13 13.25 -5.34 20.44
C ASP A 13 13.98 -6.27 21.41
N CYS A 14 14.90 -7.09 20.90
CA CYS A 14 15.49 -8.20 21.67
C CYS A 14 16.99 -8.05 21.92
N GLY A 15 17.63 -7.00 21.41
CA GLY A 15 19.06 -6.72 21.64
C GLY A 15 20.05 -7.67 20.95
N LYS A 16 19.57 -8.70 20.23
CA LYS A 16 20.45 -9.65 19.51
C LYS A 16 21.19 -8.95 18.37
N SER A 17 22.46 -9.32 18.14
CA SER A 17 23.23 -8.88 16.97
C SER A 17 22.70 -9.56 15.71
N THR A 18 22.51 -8.77 14.66
CA THR A 18 22.05 -9.23 13.36
C THR A 18 22.72 -8.44 12.24
N THR A 19 22.83 -9.06 11.08
CA THR A 19 23.44 -8.43 9.92
C THR A 19 22.37 -8.08 8.88
N VAL A 20 22.40 -6.84 8.38
CA VAL A 20 21.42 -6.31 7.42
C VAL A 20 22.09 -5.78 6.15
N PRO A 21 21.44 -5.86 4.97
CA PRO A 21 22.02 -5.43 3.69
C PRO A 21 21.83 -3.93 3.39
N PHE A 22 21.49 -3.13 4.40
CA PHE A 22 21.22 -1.70 4.28
C PHE A 22 21.89 -0.94 5.42
N ASN A 23 22.30 0.29 5.13
CA ASN A 23 22.88 1.15 6.16
C ASN A 23 21.79 1.58 7.16
N PRO A 24 21.87 1.23 8.45
CA PRO A 24 20.90 1.66 9.45
C PRO A 24 20.85 3.20 9.54
N THR A 25 19.66 3.78 9.37
CA THR A 25 19.46 5.23 9.51
C THR A 25 19.02 5.56 10.93
N LYS A 26 19.53 6.67 11.49
CA LYS A 26 19.03 7.21 12.77
C LYS A 26 17.52 7.46 12.67
N GLY A 27 16.76 7.04 13.69
CA GLY A 27 15.31 7.20 13.74
C GLY A 27 14.47 6.07 13.14
N LYS A 28 15.09 5.06 12.51
CA LYS A 28 14.38 3.86 12.01
C LYS A 28 14.78 2.63 12.86
N PRO A 29 13.84 1.91 13.49
CA PRO A 29 14.17 0.73 14.26
C PRO A 29 14.61 -0.41 13.34
N VAL A 30 15.55 -1.22 13.80
CA VAL A 30 16.05 -2.39 13.06
C VAL A 30 15.68 -3.65 13.82
N TYR A 31 15.09 -4.61 13.10
CA TYR A 31 14.57 -5.84 13.68
C TYR A 31 15.29 -7.06 13.11
N CYS A 32 15.51 -8.05 13.99
CA CYS A 32 15.98 -9.37 13.57
C CYS A 32 14.89 -10.16 12.83
N LYS A 33 15.30 -11.26 12.17
CA LYS A 33 14.40 -12.15 11.41
C LYS A 33 13.19 -12.64 12.22
N THR A 34 13.31 -12.76 13.53
CA THR A 34 12.25 -13.25 14.42
C THR A 34 11.34 -12.13 14.95
N CYS A 35 11.85 -10.91 15.15
CA CYS A 35 11.04 -9.77 15.60
C CYS A 35 10.34 -9.05 14.45
N PHE A 36 10.94 -9.02 13.25
CA PHE A 36 10.39 -8.34 12.08
C PHE A 36 8.93 -8.71 11.74
N PRO A 37 8.51 -10.00 11.79
CA PRO A 37 7.12 -10.37 11.53
C PRO A 37 6.12 -9.75 12.50
N LYS A 38 6.48 -9.58 13.78
CA LYS A 38 5.61 -9.00 14.82
C LYS A 38 5.28 -7.54 14.52
N HIS A 39 6.26 -6.79 13.98
CA HIS A 39 6.09 -5.39 13.59
C HIS A 39 5.47 -5.20 12.20
N ARG A 40 5.61 -6.18 11.30
CA ARG A 40 5.02 -6.13 9.94
C ARG A 40 3.49 -6.10 9.98
N ILE A 41 2.87 -6.82 10.92
CA ILE A 41 1.40 -6.96 11.01
C ILE A 41 0.74 -5.61 11.33
N ASN A 42 1.38 -4.79 12.17
CA ASN A 42 0.85 -3.49 12.59
C ASN A 42 1.03 -2.38 11.55
N GLN A 43 1.88 -2.57 10.54
CA GLN A 43 2.06 -1.61 9.45
C GLN A 43 1.06 -1.78 8.32
N ARG A 44 0.32 -2.90 8.29
CA ARG A 44 -0.90 -3.00 7.50
C ARG A 44 -2.01 -2.29 8.26
N LYS A 45 -1.88 -0.97 8.45
CA LYS A 45 -3.10 -0.15 8.47
C LYS A 45 -3.82 -0.54 7.19
N LYS A 46 -5.04 -1.05 7.33
CA LYS A 46 -5.96 -1.20 6.21
C LYS A 46 -6.04 0.18 5.56
N SER A 47 -5.16 0.49 4.60
CA SER A 47 -5.58 1.32 3.48
C SER A 47 -6.70 0.48 2.91
N ASP A 48 -7.91 0.84 3.32
CA ASP A 48 -9.11 0.09 3.13
C ASP A 48 -9.13 -0.43 1.70
N VAL A 49 -8.96 -1.74 1.56
CA VAL A 49 -9.12 -2.43 0.27
C VAL A 49 -10.57 -2.30 -0.24
N THR A 50 -11.47 -1.70 0.56
CA THR A 50 -12.83 -1.30 0.16
C THR A 50 -12.86 -0.30 -1.00
N THR A 51 -11.71 0.26 -1.41
CA THR A 51 -11.60 1.07 -2.63
C THR A 51 -10.73 0.44 -3.73
N ARG A 52 -10.69 -0.89 -3.81
CA ARG A 52 -10.37 -1.58 -5.07
C ARG A 52 -11.49 -2.57 -5.41
N PHE A 53 -12.52 -2.03 -6.08
CA PHE A 53 -13.65 -2.71 -6.72
C PHE A 53 -14.27 -3.85 -5.90
N ASP A 54 -14.95 -3.50 -4.81
CA ASP A 54 -15.89 -4.40 -4.14
C ASP A 54 -17.26 -4.27 -4.81
N MET A 55 -17.57 -5.20 -5.74
CA MET A 55 -18.79 -5.18 -6.55
C MET A 55 -20.08 -5.21 -5.71
N LYS A 56 -20.00 -5.64 -4.45
CA LYS A 56 -21.15 -5.73 -3.53
C LYS A 56 -21.40 -4.46 -2.73
N ASN A 57 -20.41 -3.59 -2.58
CA ASN A 57 -20.52 -2.32 -1.85
C ASN A 57 -20.44 -1.08 -2.76
N ALA A 58 -20.42 -1.28 -4.09
CA ALA A 58 -20.40 -0.21 -5.09
C ALA A 58 -21.64 0.71 -5.06
N TRP A 59 -22.78 0.21 -4.55
CA TRP A 59 -24.02 0.98 -4.37
C TRP A 59 -23.91 2.04 -3.25
N ALA A 60 -23.00 1.86 -2.28
CA ALA A 60 -22.82 2.78 -1.15
C ALA A 60 -21.95 4.02 -1.48
N ILE A 61 -21.42 4.13 -2.71
CA ILE A 61 -20.50 5.22 -3.10
C ILE A 61 -21.24 6.39 -3.80
N ARG A 62 -22.44 6.16 -4.34
CA ARG A 62 -23.25 7.22 -4.96
C ARG A 62 -24.40 7.55 -4.01
N GLY A 63 -24.30 8.68 -3.29
CA GLY A 63 -25.45 9.23 -2.57
C GLY A 63 -26.61 9.56 -3.52
N ASP A 64 -27.82 9.68 -2.97
CA ASP A 64 -29.12 9.72 -3.66
C ASP A 64 -29.36 10.91 -4.63
N ASN A 65 -28.35 11.70 -4.98
CA ASN A 65 -28.49 12.88 -5.84
C ASN A 65 -27.40 12.98 -6.92
N TRP A 66 -27.41 12.03 -7.86
CA TRP A 66 -26.56 12.05 -9.05
C TRP A 66 -27.37 12.46 -10.28
N GLN A 67 -27.31 13.75 -10.66
CA GLN A 67 -27.85 14.24 -11.93
C GLN A 67 -26.86 13.90 -13.05
N GLY A 68 -27.08 12.75 -13.70
CA GLY A 68 -26.22 12.22 -14.74
C GLY A 68 -25.94 13.22 -15.88
N ARG A 69 -24.68 13.27 -16.32
CA ARG A 69 -24.24 13.98 -17.53
C ARG A 69 -24.90 13.28 -18.73
N LYS A 70 -25.86 13.94 -19.37
CA LYS A 70 -26.53 13.43 -20.58
C LYS A 70 -25.49 13.22 -21.68
N GLU A 71 -25.32 11.97 -22.12
CA GLU A 71 -24.55 11.64 -23.32
C GLU A 71 -25.25 12.28 -24.52
N VAL A 72 -24.64 13.30 -25.11
CA VAL A 72 -25.17 13.91 -26.34
C VAL A 72 -24.71 13.02 -27.48
N HIS A 73 -25.60 12.14 -27.93
CA HIS A 73 -25.36 11.29 -29.08
C HIS A 73 -25.37 12.19 -30.34
N HIS A 74 -24.22 12.72 -30.74
CA HIS A 74 -24.09 13.44 -32.00
C HIS A 74 -24.22 12.42 -33.14
N SER A 75 -25.39 12.39 -33.78
CA SER A 75 -25.67 11.61 -34.99
C SER A 75 -24.79 12.08 -36.15
N ILE A 76 -23.77 11.30 -36.51
CA ILE A 76 -22.83 11.61 -37.60
C ILE A 76 -23.41 11.29 -39.00
N PHE A 77 -24.59 10.69 -39.10
CA PHE A 77 -25.20 10.39 -40.40
C PHE A 77 -26.37 11.34 -40.71
N HIS A 78 -26.08 12.46 -41.38
CA HIS A 78 -27.09 13.10 -42.22
C HIS A 78 -27.21 12.27 -43.50
N LYS A 79 -28.28 11.48 -43.59
CA LYS A 79 -28.75 10.87 -44.84
C LYS A 79 -29.17 11.98 -45.80
N THR A 80 -28.43 12.15 -46.90
CA THR A 80 -28.82 11.88 -48.31
C THR A 80 -27.73 12.39 -49.24
#